data_AF-A0A969PTA2-F1
#
_entry.id   AF-A0A969PTA2-F1
#
_cell.length_a   1.000
_cell.length_b   1.000
_cell.length_c   1.000
_cell.angle_alpha   90.00
_cell.angle_beta   90.00
_cell.angle_gamma   90.00
#
_symmetry.space_group_name_H-M   'P 1'
#
loop_
_entity.id
_entity.type
_entity.pdbx_description
1 polymer ?
#
loop_
_entity_poly.entity_id
_entity_poly.type
_entity_poly.pdbx_seq_one_letter_code
_entity_poly.pdbx_strand_id
1 'polypeptide(L)'
;MKKAGILVWELTKLAGVMFVALLIYSIINALLLEAAGGMDALEASGLFTVFFLLQTGGVLALITVYYRNRLLPKSKLQLPARDPLSPVWTRRLIGLGIAAIAASYIILFMIIT
;
A
#
# COMPACT_ATOMS: atom_id res chain seq x y z
N MET A 1 -16.69 23.36 -16.75
CA MET A 1 -16.66 23.33 -15.26
C MET A 1 -17.06 21.98 -14.65
N LYS A 2 -18.15 21.30 -15.08
CA LYS A 2 -18.58 20.00 -14.49
C LYS A 2 -17.52 18.88 -14.49
N LYS A 3 -16.74 18.72 -15.56
CA LYS A 3 -15.70 17.66 -15.67
C LYS A 3 -14.51 17.87 -14.72
N ALA A 4 -14.07 19.11 -14.54
CA ALA A 4 -12.97 19.44 -13.62
C ALA A 4 -13.36 19.17 -12.16
N GLY A 5 -14.58 19.53 -11.75
CA GLY A 5 -15.07 19.22 -10.40
C GLY A 5 -15.17 17.72 -10.12
N ILE A 6 -15.60 16.92 -11.11
CA ILE A 6 -15.64 15.45 -10.98
C ILE A 6 -14.23 14.88 -10.86
N LEU A 7 -13.27 15.39 -11.63
CA LEU A 7 -11.88 14.95 -11.55
C LEU A 7 -11.26 15.25 -10.18
N VAL A 8 -11.43 16.49 -9.69
CA VAL A 8 -10.93 16.90 -8.38
C VAL A 8 -11.54 16.04 -7.28
N TRP A 9 -12.86 15.81 -7.31
CA TRP A 9 -13.54 14.97 -6.34
C TRP A 9 -13.02 13.52 -6.29
N GLU A 10 -12.82 12.89 -7.45
CA GLU A 10 -12.33 11.51 -7.53
C GLU A 10 -10.87 11.39 -7.10
N LEU A 11 -10.03 12.39 -7.43
CA LEU A 11 -8.66 12.48 -6.92
C LEU A 11 -8.63 12.68 -5.41
N THR A 12 -9.47 13.55 -4.85
CA THR A 12 -9.57 13.75 -3.39
C THR A 12 -10.02 12.47 -2.69
N LYS A 13 -10.97 11.73 -3.27
CA LYS A 13 -11.39 10.42 -2.72
C LYS A 13 -10.25 9.41 -2.73
N LEU A 14 -9.52 9.28 -3.85
CA LEU A 14 -8.37 8.39 -3.94
C LEU A 14 -7.28 8.79 -2.95
N ALA A 15 -6.92 10.07 -2.90
CA ALA A 15 -5.95 10.61 -1.96
C ALA A 15 -6.38 10.37 -0.50
N GLY A 16 -7.66 10.53 -0.18
CA GLY A 16 -8.19 10.26 1.16
C GLY A 16 -8.08 8.78 1.54
N VAL A 17 -8.41 7.86 0.63
CA VAL A 17 -8.25 6.41 0.88
C VAL A 17 -6.78 6.03 1.01
N MET A 18 -5.91 6.56 0.16
CA MET A 18 -4.48 6.36 0.26
C MET A 18 -3.94 6.88 1.61
N PHE A 19 -4.34 8.09 2.00
CA PHE A 19 -3.94 8.70 3.26
C PHE A 19 -4.37 7.84 4.46
N VAL A 20 -5.64 7.43 4.53
CA VAL A 20 -6.13 6.60 5.64
C VAL A 20 -5.41 5.25 5.67
N ALA A 21 -5.24 4.58 4.52
CA ALA A 21 -4.56 3.30 4.45
C ALA A 21 -3.09 3.40 4.88
N LEU A 22 -2.37 4.42 4.37
CA LEU A 22 -0.98 4.65 4.72
C LEU A 22 -0.80 5.10 6.18
N LEU A 23 -1.74 5.89 6.72
CA LEU A 23 -1.71 6.31 8.12
C LEU A 23 -1.93 5.14 9.08
N ILE A 24 -2.96 4.33 8.84
CA ILE A 24 -3.21 3.11 9.63
C ILE A 24 -1.98 2.20 9.55
N TYR A 25 -1.44 2.04 8.35
CA TYR A 25 -0.24 1.25 8.12
C TYR A 25 0.97 1.79 8.88
N SER A 26 1.24 3.09 8.81
CA SER A 26 2.38 3.70 9.48
C SER A 26 2.29 3.58 11.00
N ILE A 27 1.09 3.73 11.56
CA ILE A 27 0.86 3.54 13.01
C ILE A 27 1.18 2.09 13.41
N ILE A 28 0.62 1.11 12.70
CA ILE A 28 0.86 -0.31 12.99
C ILE A 28 2.35 -0.63 12.85
N ASN A 29 2.99 -0.16 11.78
CA ASN A 29 4.40 -0.41 11.52
C ASN A 29 5.31 0.22 12.58
N ALA A 30 5.04 1.45 13.00
CA ALA A 30 5.79 2.12 14.05
C ALA A 30 5.70 1.34 15.38
N LEU A 31 4.49 0.92 15.78
CA LEU A 31 4.28 0.13 16.99
C LEU A 31 5.03 -1.22 16.94
N LEU A 32 5.02 -1.90 15.78
CA LEU A 32 5.73 -3.16 15.61
C LEU A 32 7.25 -2.99 15.66
N LEU A 33 7.77 -1.94 15.04
CA LEU A 33 9.20 -1.62 15.06
C LEU A 33 9.67 -1.25 16.48
N GLU A 34 8.91 -0.41 17.18
CA GLU A 34 9.23 -0.01 18.55
C GLU A 34 9.19 -1.21 19.51
N ALA A 35 8.16 -2.05 19.43
CA ALA A 35 8.04 -3.25 20.25
C ALA A 35 9.18 -4.26 20.03
N ALA A 36 9.75 -4.29 18.82
CA ALA A 36 10.87 -5.17 18.47
C ALA A 36 12.25 -4.57 18.75
N GLY A 37 12.35 -3.30 19.19
CA GLY A 37 13.63 -2.56 19.18
C GLY A 37 14.23 -2.44 17.77
N GLY A 38 13.39 -2.54 16.75
CA GLY A 38 13.78 -2.80 15.37
C GLY A 38 14.34 -1.59 14.63
N MET A 39 14.05 -0.37 15.09
CA MET A 39 14.50 0.87 14.44
C MET A 39 16.03 0.98 14.42
N ASP A 40 16.67 0.91 15.60
CA ASP A 40 18.13 1.03 15.71
C ASP A 40 18.85 -0.09 14.96
N ALA A 41 18.29 -1.30 15.03
CA ALA A 41 18.84 -2.48 14.34
C ALA A 41 18.73 -2.35 12.82
N LEU A 42 17.60 -1.87 12.30
CA LEU A 42 17.41 -1.62 10.86
C LEU A 42 18.33 -0.51 10.34
N GLU A 43 18.48 0.58 11.08
CA GLU A 43 19.40 1.67 10.71
C GLU A 43 20.84 1.18 10.65
N ALA A 44 21.29 0.42 11.66
CA ALA A 44 22.64 -0.16 11.69
C ALA A 44 22.90 -1.18 10.57
N SER A 45 21.86 -1.92 10.14
CA SER A 45 21.98 -2.95 9.10
C SER A 45 22.14 -2.41 7.68
N GLY A 46 21.81 -1.14 7.44
CA GLY A 46 21.73 -0.55 6.09
C GLY A 46 20.58 -1.06 5.22
N LEU A 47 19.72 -1.96 5.74
CA LEU A 47 18.56 -2.51 5.04
C LEU A 47 17.29 -1.66 5.20
N PHE A 48 17.37 -0.53 5.91
CA PHE A 48 16.27 0.40 6.13
C PHE A 48 15.48 0.72 4.85
N THR A 49 16.16 1.16 3.80
CA THR A 49 15.51 1.51 2.52
C THR A 49 14.78 0.33 1.89
N VAL A 50 15.38 -0.87 1.90
CA VAL A 50 14.77 -2.07 1.32
C VAL A 50 13.53 -2.49 2.12
N PHE A 51 13.63 -2.45 3.44
CA PHE A 51 12.51 -2.71 4.35
C PHE A 51 11.33 -1.79 4.02
N PHE A 52 11.54 -0.48 4.00
CA PHE A 52 10.47 0.49 3.72
C PHE A 52 9.92 0.41 2.29
N LEU A 53 10.75 0.07 1.29
CA LEU A 53 10.30 -0.10 -0.09
C LEU A 53 9.40 -1.33 -0.26
N LEU A 54 9.74 -2.46 0.37
CA LEU A 54 8.91 -3.66 0.37
C LEU A 54 7.55 -3.40 1.00
N GLN A 55 7.58 -2.71 2.14
CA GLN A 55 6.41 -2.26 2.87
C GLN A 55 5.50 -1.35 2.04
N THR A 56 6.06 -0.26 1.52
CA THR A 56 5.34 0.73 0.71
C THR A 56 4.79 0.09 -0.57
N GLY A 57 5.61 -0.69 -1.27
CA GLY A 57 5.20 -1.40 -2.48
C GLY A 57 4.07 -2.39 -2.21
N GLY A 58 4.14 -3.11 -1.08
CA GLY A 58 3.10 -4.03 -0.66
C GLY A 58 1.76 -3.33 -0.41
N VAL A 59 1.77 -2.23 0.35
CA VAL A 59 0.58 -1.42 0.62
C VAL A 59 0.01 -0.82 -0.67
N LEU A 60 0.86 -0.31 -1.56
CA LEU A 60 0.43 0.22 -2.86
C LEU A 60 -0.24 -0.84 -3.74
N ALA A 61 0.25 -2.08 -3.74
CA ALA A 61 -0.38 -3.18 -4.48
C ALA A 61 -1.80 -3.46 -3.95
N LEU A 62 -1.98 -3.47 -2.63
CA LEU A 62 -3.29 -3.66 -1.99
C LEU A 62 -4.25 -2.50 -2.28
N ILE A 63 -3.77 -1.26 -2.17
CA ILE A 63 -4.53 -0.05 -2.53
C ILE A 63 -4.93 -0.09 -4.00
N THR A 64 -4.03 -0.50 -4.90
CA THR A 64 -4.29 -0.61 -6.34
C THR A 64 -5.44 -1.57 -6.61
N VAL A 65 -5.42 -2.74 -5.98
CA VAL A 65 -6.51 -3.73 -6.09
C VAL A 65 -7.82 -3.16 -5.55
N TYR A 66 -7.79 -2.53 -4.37
CA TYR A 66 -8.97 -1.92 -3.77
C TYR A 66 -9.56 -0.83 -4.69
N TYR A 67 -8.72 0.07 -5.19
CA TYR A 67 -9.14 1.14 -6.08
C TYR A 67 -9.74 0.60 -7.37
N ARG A 68 -9.03 -0.29 -8.08
CA ARG A 68 -9.47 -0.85 -9.37
C ARG A 68 -10.76 -1.67 -9.27
N ASN A 69 -10.95 -2.43 -8.20
CA ASN A 69 -12.05 -3.38 -8.10
C ASN A 69 -13.26 -2.84 -7.31
N ARG A 70 -13.07 -1.84 -6.42
CA ARG A 70 -14.15 -1.32 -5.57
C ARG A 70 -14.51 0.14 -5.85
N LEU A 71 -13.53 1.01 -6.08
CA LEU A 71 -13.75 2.45 -6.21
C LEU A 71 -13.98 2.88 -7.66
N LEU A 72 -13.11 2.45 -8.58
CA LEU A 72 -13.13 2.83 -9.98
C LEU A 72 -14.42 2.45 -10.72
N PRO A 73 -15.04 1.26 -10.51
CA PRO A 73 -16.30 0.92 -11.17
C PRO A 73 -17.46 1.85 -10.78
N LYS A 74 -17.41 2.41 -9.57
CA LYS A 74 -18.39 3.37 -9.04
C LYS A 74 -18.09 4.81 -9.43
N SER A 75 -16.96 5.06 -10.09
CA SER A 75 -16.56 6.39 -10.52
C SER A 75 -17.46 6.89 -11.66
N LYS A 76 -17.76 8.20 -11.64
CA LYS A 76 -18.44 8.88 -12.75
C LYS A 76 -17.47 9.24 -13.89
N LEU A 77 -16.16 9.02 -13.70
CA LEU A 77 -15.15 9.21 -14.75
C LEU A 77 -15.12 8.02 -15.70
N GLN A 78 -15.16 8.31 -17.00
CA GLN A 78 -14.85 7.33 -18.04
C GLN A 78 -13.34 7.34 -18.27
N LEU A 79 -12.61 6.57 -17.44
CA LEU A 79 -11.18 6.36 -17.62
C LEU A 79 -10.94 5.19 -18.60
N PRO A 80 -9.87 5.21 -19.41
CA PRO A 80 -9.58 4.13 -20.38
C PRO A 80 -9.42 2.75 -19.72
N ALA A 81 -8.99 2.72 -18.46
CA ALA A 81 -8.73 1.50 -17.71
C ALA A 81 -9.80 1.25 -16.64
N ARG A 82 -11.08 1.41 -16.98
CA ARG A 82 -12.21 1.33 -16.05
C ARG A 82 -12.49 -0.08 -15.53
N ASP A 83 -12.21 -1.09 -16.33
CA ASP A 83 -12.61 -2.45 -15.99
C ASP A 83 -11.87 -2.95 -14.73
N PRO A 84 -12.57 -3.68 -13.85
CA PRO A 84 -11.94 -4.28 -12.70
C PRO A 84 -10.81 -5.21 -13.15
N LEU A 85 -9.79 -5.35 -12.30
CA LEU A 85 -8.73 -6.31 -12.54
C LEU A 85 -9.34 -7.71 -12.65
N SER A 86 -8.81 -8.53 -13.55
CA SER A 86 -9.23 -9.92 -13.64
C SER A 86 -9.02 -10.64 -12.29
N PRO A 87 -9.78 -11.70 -11.98
CA PRO A 87 -9.61 -12.44 -10.73
C PRO A 87 -8.19 -12.97 -10.53
N VAL A 88 -7.52 -13.36 -11.62
CA VAL A 88 -6.13 -13.84 -11.61
C VAL A 88 -5.18 -12.73 -11.17
N TRP A 89 -5.25 -11.55 -11.79
CA TRP A 89 -4.40 -10.41 -11.45
C TRP A 89 -4.70 -9.85 -10.06
N THR A 90 -5.97 -9.87 -9.65
CA THR A 90 -6.40 -9.50 -8.30
C THR A 90 -5.71 -10.38 -7.26
N ARG A 91 -5.76 -11.71 -7.40
CA ARG A 91 -5.10 -12.64 -6.48
C ARG A 91 -3.58 -12.48 -6.49
N ARG A 92 -2.97 -12.29 -7.67
CA ARG A 92 -1.52 -12.09 -7.80
C ARG A 92 -1.07 -10.82 -7.09
N LEU A 93 -1.74 -9.68 -7.30
CA LEU A 93 -1.37 -8.42 -6.66
C LEU A 93 -1.60 -8.45 -5.15
N ILE A 94 -2.69 -9.05 -4.68
CA ILE A 94 -2.90 -9.27 -3.24
C ILE A 94 -1.79 -10.14 -2.68
N GLY A 95 -1.50 -11.28 -3.32
CA GLY A 95 -0.46 -12.21 -2.88
C GLY A 95 0.92 -11.57 -2.85
N LEU A 96 1.31 -10.86 -3.92
CA LEU A 96 2.57 -10.11 -3.98
C LEU A 96 2.62 -9.01 -2.93
N GLY A 97 1.52 -8.29 -2.70
CA GLY A 97 1.45 -7.24 -1.70
C GLY A 97 1.66 -7.77 -0.28
N ILE A 98 0.95 -8.84 0.08
CA ILE A 98 1.11 -9.51 1.38
C ILE A 98 2.51 -10.11 1.50
N ALA A 99 3.02 -10.76 0.46
CA ALA A 99 4.35 -11.36 0.45
C ALA A 99 5.46 -10.31 0.63
N ALA A 100 5.34 -9.14 0.00
CA ALA A 100 6.31 -8.06 0.16
C ALA A 100 6.34 -7.53 1.61
N ILE A 101 5.16 -7.32 2.21
CA ILE A 101 5.06 -6.91 3.62
C ILE A 101 5.64 -8.00 4.53
N ALA A 102 5.28 -9.27 4.33
CA ALA A 102 5.83 -10.38 5.11
C ALA A 102 7.35 -10.50 4.97
N ALA A 103 7.89 -10.36 3.76
CA ALA A 103 9.33 -10.37 3.50
C ALA A 103 10.05 -9.22 4.23
N SER A 104 9.45 -8.04 4.33
CA SER A 104 10.02 -6.94 5.12
C SER A 104 10.15 -7.31 6.60
N TYR A 105 9.16 -8.00 7.18
CA TYR A 105 9.25 -8.43 8.58
C TYR A 105 10.23 -9.59 8.77
N ILE A 106 10.38 -10.49 7.79
CA ILE A 106 11.42 -11.52 7.84
C ILE A 106 12.81 -10.86 7.89
N ILE A 107 13.05 -9.82 7.08
CA ILE A 107 14.29 -9.05 7.14
C ILE A 107 14.50 -8.46 8.54
N LEU A 108 13.47 -7.82 9.11
CA LEU A 108 13.54 -7.29 10.46
C LEU A 108 13.89 -8.37 11.49
N PHE A 109 13.20 -9.52 11.46
CA PHE A 109 13.47 -10.64 12.36
C PHE A 109 14.91 -11.14 12.23
N MET A 110 15.44 -11.28 11.01
CA MET A 110 16.83 -11.72 10.79
C MET A 110 17.88 -10.72 11.29
N ILE A 111 17.53 -9.44 11.42
CA ILE A 111 18.46 -8.41 11.91
C ILE A 111 18.45 -8.35 13.44
N ILE A 112 17.30 -8.57 14.07
CA ILE A 112 17.15 -8.47 15.54
C ILE A 112 17.49 -9.77 16.29
N THR A 113 17.57 -10.90 15.60
CA THR A 113 17.99 -12.21 16.15
C THR A 113 19.45 -12.50 15.85
#